data_AF-A0A428ZBU0-F1
#
_entry.id   AF-A0A428ZBU0-F1
#
_cell.length_a   1.000
_cell.length_b   1.000
_cell.length_c   1.000
_cell.angle_alpha   90.00
_cell.angle_beta   90.00
_cell.angle_gamma   90.00
#
_symmetry.space_group_name_H-M   'P 1'
#
loop_
_entity.id
_entity.type
_entity.pdbx_description
1 polymer ?
#
loop_
_entity_poly.entity_id
_entity_poly.type
_entity_poly.pdbx_seq_one_letter_code
_entity_poly.pdbx_strand_id
1 'polypeptide(L)'
;MPTISRDEVAHLARLARLAVTEQELDKFAGQLDIILQSVAQVTEVAADDVPPTSHAVPLTNVFRDDVVRPGLTQQQALSGAPAAEDGRFRVPRILDDEPLAGSSIGRAEQ
;
A
#
# COMPACT_ATOMS: atom_id res chain seq x y z
N MET A 1 16.74 13.84 -18.84
CA MET A 1 15.32 13.41 -18.94
C MET A 1 15.06 12.54 -17.74
N PRO A 2 13.88 12.63 -17.10
CA PRO A 2 13.59 11.79 -15.96
C PRO A 2 13.70 10.32 -16.37
N THR A 3 14.38 9.53 -15.56
CA THR A 3 14.59 8.10 -15.78
C THR A 3 13.27 7.34 -15.68
N ILE A 4 12.30 7.92 -14.96
CA ILE A 4 10.93 7.42 -14.83
C ILE A 4 9.95 8.31 -15.60
N SER A 5 9.12 7.66 -16.40
CA SER A 5 8.07 8.29 -17.21
C SER A 5 6.78 8.50 -16.43
N ARG A 6 5.94 9.41 -16.92
CA ARG A 6 4.58 9.64 -16.40
C ARG A 6 3.76 8.35 -16.33
N ASP A 7 3.86 7.51 -17.34
CA ASP A 7 3.11 6.24 -17.44
C ASP A 7 3.55 5.24 -16.37
N GLU A 8 4.85 5.19 -16.05
CA GLU A 8 5.39 4.38 -14.96
C GLU A 8 4.91 4.89 -13.59
N VAL A 9 4.85 6.20 -13.39
CA VAL A 9 4.27 6.79 -12.17
C VAL A 9 2.79 6.43 -12.04
N ALA A 10 2.02 6.53 -13.13
CA ALA A 10 0.62 6.13 -13.15
C ALA A 10 0.45 4.63 -12.87
N HIS A 11 1.35 3.79 -13.38
CA HIS A 11 1.35 2.36 -13.08
C HIS A 11 1.64 2.07 -11.61
N LEU A 12 2.65 2.73 -11.04
CA LEU A 12 2.99 2.61 -9.63
C LEU A 12 1.84 3.08 -8.72
N ALA A 13 1.18 4.18 -9.07
CA ALA A 13 0.01 4.68 -8.34
C ALA A 13 -1.12 3.66 -8.31
N ARG A 14 -1.38 2.95 -9.43
CA ARG A 14 -2.38 1.87 -9.48
C ARG A 14 -2.00 0.71 -8.57
N LEU A 15 -0.74 0.28 -8.57
CA LEU A 15 -0.26 -0.80 -7.69
C LEU A 15 -0.39 -0.42 -6.21
N ALA A 16 -0.11 0.84 -5.88
CA ALA A 16 -0.23 1.39 -4.53
C ALA A 16 -1.67 1.79 -4.13
N ARG A 17 -2.66 1.64 -5.03
CA ARG A 17 -4.06 2.08 -4.85
C ARG A 17 -4.18 3.58 -4.51
N LEU A 18 -3.34 4.41 -5.11
CA LEU A 18 -3.37 5.86 -4.95
C LEU A 18 -4.10 6.51 -6.13
N ALA A 19 -5.10 7.33 -5.83
CA ALA A 19 -5.67 8.24 -6.81
C ALA A 19 -4.74 9.45 -6.96
N VAL A 20 -4.15 9.61 -8.14
CA VAL A 20 -3.19 10.68 -8.45
C VAL A 20 -3.71 11.48 -9.63
N THR A 21 -3.69 12.80 -9.52
CA THR A 21 -4.16 13.69 -10.58
C THR A 21 -3.13 13.85 -11.69
N GLU A 22 -3.58 14.27 -12.88
CA GLU A 22 -2.70 14.51 -14.03
C GLU A 22 -1.55 15.50 -13.73
N GLN A 23 -1.78 16.48 -12.86
CA GLN A 23 -0.76 17.47 -12.47
C GLN A 23 0.26 16.87 -11.50
N GLU A 24 -0.20 15.97 -10.63
CA GLU A 24 0.67 15.27 -9.69
C GLU A 24 1.54 14.23 -10.39
N LEU A 25 1.08 13.62 -11.49
CA LEU A 25 1.90 12.66 -12.26
C LEU A 25 3.19 13.30 -12.78
N ASP A 26 3.13 14.49 -13.38
CA ASP A 26 4.33 15.19 -13.88
C ASP A 26 5.26 15.60 -12.73
N LYS A 27 4.67 16.10 -11.65
CA LYS A 27 5.41 16.49 -10.45
C LYS A 27 6.14 15.29 -9.84
N PHE A 28 5.45 14.17 -9.69
CA PHE A 28 5.99 12.95 -9.09
C PHE A 28 7.05 12.31 -9.98
N ALA A 29 6.91 12.36 -11.31
CA ALA A 29 7.97 11.87 -12.20
C ALA A 29 9.30 12.61 -11.94
N GLY A 30 9.28 13.93 -11.80
CA GLY A 30 10.46 14.72 -11.46
C GLY A 30 10.99 14.44 -10.05
N GLN A 31 10.12 14.34 -9.05
CA GLN A 31 10.52 14.08 -7.66
C GLN A 31 11.11 12.67 -7.48
N LEU A 32 10.51 11.67 -8.12
CA LEU A 32 10.99 10.29 -8.09
C LEU A 32 12.34 10.14 -8.78
N ASP A 33 12.60 10.87 -9.87
CA ASP A 33 13.90 10.87 -10.54
C ASP A 33 15.02 11.35 -9.59
N ILE A 34 14.77 12.42 -8.82
CA ILE A 34 15.72 12.92 -7.82
C ILE A 34 15.98 11.89 -6.71
N ILE A 35 14.91 11.22 -6.22
CA ILE A 35 15.04 10.19 -5.19
C ILE A 35 15.85 9.00 -5.71
N LEU A 36 15.56 8.54 -6.93
CA LEU A 36 16.28 7.42 -7.55
C LEU A 36 17.75 7.74 -7.79
N GLN A 37 18.08 8.98 -8.18
CA GLN A 37 19.47 9.44 -8.29
C GLN A 37 20.19 9.43 -6.93
N SER A 38 19.50 9.80 -5.85
CA SER A 38 20.06 9.71 -4.49
C SER A 38 20.31 8.25 -4.07
N VAL A 39 19.35 7.36 -4.35
CA VAL A 39 19.48 5.92 -4.06
C VAL A 39 20.58 5.26 -4.89
N ALA A 40 20.82 5.71 -6.12
CA ALA A 40 21.90 5.19 -6.97
C ALA A 40 23.28 5.36 -6.32
N GLN A 41 23.51 6.42 -5.54
CA GLN A 41 24.76 6.63 -4.80
C GLN A 41 25.03 5.52 -3.76
N VAL A 42 23.96 4.94 -3.18
CA VAL A 42 24.10 3.81 -2.25
C VAL A 42 24.60 2.56 -2.99
N THR A 43 24.25 2.42 -4.27
CA THR A 43 24.66 1.28 -5.09
C THR A 43 26.16 1.32 -5.42
N GLU A 44 26.80 2.49 -5.38
CA GLU A 44 28.25 2.63 -5.59
C GLU A 44 29.07 1.97 -4.48
N VAL A 45 28.49 1.83 -3.28
CA VAL A 45 29.16 1.26 -2.10
C VAL A 45 28.66 -0.15 -1.79
N ALA A 46 27.45 -0.50 -2.23
CA ALA A 46 26.89 -1.84 -2.09
C ALA A 46 27.62 -2.81 -3.04
N ALA A 47 28.39 -3.74 -2.48
CA ALA A 47 29.15 -4.74 -3.23
C ALA A 47 28.44 -6.11 -3.23
N ASP A 48 28.59 -6.88 -4.31
CA ASP A 48 27.93 -8.18 -4.51
C ASP A 48 28.32 -9.24 -3.47
N ASP A 49 29.43 -9.04 -2.76
CA ASP A 49 29.91 -9.92 -1.70
C ASP A 49 29.26 -9.64 -0.34
N VAL A 50 28.47 -8.57 -0.22
CA VAL A 50 27.72 -8.24 1.00
C VAL A 50 26.34 -8.91 0.96
N PRO A 51 26.07 -9.91 1.83
CA PRO A 51 24.78 -10.56 1.86
C PRO A 51 23.67 -9.59 2.30
N PRO A 52 22.47 -9.62 1.66
CA PRO A 52 21.35 -8.78 2.05
C PRO A 52 20.94 -9.00 3.51
N THR A 53 20.71 -7.92 4.24
CA THR A 53 20.25 -7.97 5.64
C THR A 53 18.73 -7.82 5.70
N SER A 54 18.01 -8.88 6.08
CA SER A 54 16.54 -8.85 6.22
C SER A 54 16.06 -8.43 7.61
N HIS A 55 16.77 -8.84 8.65
CA HIS A 55 16.46 -8.55 10.04
C HIS A 55 17.70 -8.03 10.74
N ALA A 56 17.57 -6.98 11.55
CA ALA A 56 18.69 -6.43 12.31
C ALA A 56 19.17 -7.35 13.44
N VAL A 57 18.31 -8.29 13.87
CA VAL A 57 18.58 -9.27 14.92
C VAL A 57 18.41 -10.67 14.33
N PRO A 58 19.29 -11.63 14.66
CA PRO A 58 19.12 -13.01 14.22
C PRO A 58 17.80 -13.58 14.78
N LEU A 59 16.91 -13.98 13.87
CA LEU A 59 15.69 -14.70 14.19
C LEU A 59 15.81 -16.14 13.71
N THR A 60 15.33 -17.08 14.50
CA THR A 60 15.28 -18.49 14.10
C THR A 60 14.03 -19.10 14.69
N ASN A 61 13.17 -19.62 13.81
CA ASN A 61 12.04 -20.48 14.17
C ASN A 61 11.21 -19.96 15.37
N VAL A 62 10.77 -18.71 15.29
CA VAL A 62 9.95 -18.09 16.33
C VAL A 62 8.54 -18.65 16.24
N PHE A 63 8.26 -19.67 17.05
CA PHE A 63 6.94 -20.31 17.11
C PHE A 63 6.03 -19.66 18.15
N ARG A 64 4.73 -19.82 17.93
CA ARG A 64 3.67 -19.54 18.88
C ARG A 64 3.09 -20.88 19.33
N ASP A 65 2.89 -21.07 20.62
CA ASP A 65 2.18 -22.23 21.15
C ASP A 65 0.75 -22.30 20.59
N ASP A 66 0.28 -23.51 20.29
CA ASP A 66 -1.05 -23.73 19.75
C ASP A 66 -2.13 -23.72 20.84
N VAL A 67 -2.30 -22.56 21.47
CA VAL A 67 -3.28 -22.32 22.51
C VAL A 67 -4.31 -21.30 22.03
N VAL A 68 -5.58 -21.60 22.26
CA VAL A 68 -6.70 -20.69 21.94
C VAL A 68 -6.60 -19.47 22.86
N ARG A 69 -6.63 -18.28 22.26
CA ARG A 69 -6.71 -17.00 22.99
C ARG A 69 -8.05 -16.33 22.68
N PRO A 70 -8.67 -15.65 23.66
CA PRO A 70 -9.88 -14.87 23.39
C PRO A 70 -9.63 -13.86 22.28
N GLY A 71 -10.47 -13.90 21.23
CA GLY A 71 -10.47 -12.89 20.18
C GLY A 71 -11.12 -11.59 20.65
N LEU A 72 -11.10 -10.58 19.77
CA LEU A 72 -11.88 -9.36 19.98
C LEU A 72 -13.38 -9.69 19.95
N THR A 73 -14.17 -8.97 20.75
CA THR A 73 -15.63 -8.99 20.58
C THR A 73 -16.02 -8.36 19.24
N GLN A 74 -17.20 -8.68 18.71
CA GLN A 74 -17.69 -8.06 17.47
C GLN A 74 -17.69 -6.53 17.54
N GLN A 75 -18.10 -5.97 18.68
CA GLN A 75 -18.08 -4.53 18.91
C GLN A 75 -16.67 -3.95 18.91
N GLN A 76 -15.69 -4.64 19.52
CA GLN A 76 -14.29 -4.21 19.51
C GLN A 76 -13.68 -4.30 18.10
N ALA A 77 -14.00 -5.33 17.34
CA ALA A 77 -13.51 -5.47 15.98
C ALA A 77 -14.05 -4.38 15.04
N LEU A 78 -15.29 -3.93 15.26
CA LEU A 78 -15.96 -2.92 14.43
C LEU A 78 -15.77 -1.48 14.92
N SER A 79 -15.09 -1.25 16.05
CA SER A 79 -15.02 0.09 16.67
C SER A 79 -14.33 1.14 15.78
N GLY A 80 -13.48 0.70 14.84
CA GLY A 80 -12.81 1.56 13.86
C GLY A 80 -13.37 1.43 12.44
N ALA A 81 -14.48 0.71 12.24
CA ALA A 81 -15.06 0.51 10.92
C ALA A 81 -15.67 1.83 10.39
N PRO A 82 -15.29 2.31 9.19
CA PRO A 82 -15.91 3.50 8.60
C PRO A 82 -17.42 3.34 8.36
N ALA A 83 -17.86 2.12 8.06
CA ALA A 83 -19.25 1.73 7.96
C ALA A 83 -19.43 0.28 8.42
N ALA A 84 -20.47 0.03 9.21
CA ALA A 84 -20.83 -1.29 9.68
C ALA A 84 -22.35 -1.49 9.58
N GLU A 85 -22.77 -2.71 9.26
CA GLU A 85 -24.18 -3.10 9.10
C GLU A 85 -24.33 -4.56 9.55
N ASP A 86 -25.37 -4.87 10.31
CA ASP A 86 -25.64 -6.22 10.86
C ASP A 86 -24.42 -6.92 11.50
N GLY A 87 -23.59 -6.13 12.19
CA GLY A 87 -22.38 -6.65 12.84
C GLY A 87 -21.27 -7.07 11.88
N ARG A 88 -21.21 -6.46 10.68
CA ARG A 88 -20.22 -6.71 9.62
C ARG A 88 -19.64 -5.40 9.11
N PHE A 89 -18.47 -5.45 8.46
CA PHE A 89 -17.93 -4.32 7.70
C PHE A 89 -18.73 -4.15 6.42
N ARG A 90 -19.26 -2.94 6.20
CA ARG A 90 -20.00 -2.61 4.98
C ARG A 90 -19.03 -2.04 3.96
N VAL A 91 -18.92 -2.69 2.80
CA VAL A 91 -18.07 -2.26 1.69
C VAL A 91 -18.87 -2.23 0.38
N PRO A 92 -18.47 -1.41 -0.60
CA PRO A 92 -19.02 -1.51 -1.95
C PRO A 92 -18.86 -2.93 -2.49
N ARG A 93 -19.89 -3.41 -3.20
CA ARG A 93 -19.85 -4.73 -3.84
C ARG A 93 -18.76 -4.75 -4.91
N ILE A 94 -17.93 -5.79 -4.90
CA ILE A 94 -16.98 -6.06 -5.98
C ILE A 94 -17.78 -6.73 -7.11
N LEU A 95 -17.87 -6.05 -8.26
CA LEU A 95 -18.37 -6.59 -9.52
C LEU A 95 -17.15 -6.69 -10.45
N ASP A 96 -17.04 -7.78 -11.21
CA ASP A 96 -15.95 -7.93 -12.17
C ASP A 96 -16.14 -6.96 -13.36
N ASP A 97 -15.04 -6.31 -13.73
CA ASP A 97 -14.81 -5.32 -14.80
C ASP A 97 -15.22 -3.84 -14.58
N GLU A 98 -14.60 -3.14 -13.62
CA GLU A 98 -14.15 -1.74 -13.81
C GLU A 98 -13.13 -1.30 -12.73
N PRO A 99 -12.07 -0.54 -13.05
CA PRO A 99 -11.15 -0.04 -12.03
C PRO A 99 -11.84 1.01 -11.16
N LEU A 100 -11.66 0.90 -9.84
CA LEU A 100 -12.14 1.84 -8.82
C LEU A 100 -11.56 3.25 -9.02
N ALA A 101 -12.08 4.00 -9.98
CA ALA A 101 -11.82 5.42 -10.14
C ALA A 101 -12.85 6.23 -9.33
N GLY A 102 -12.45 6.67 -8.14
CA GLY A 102 -13.02 7.87 -7.51
C GLY A 102 -14.50 7.84 -7.15
N SER A 103 -14.99 6.82 -6.41
CA SER A 103 -16.31 6.93 -5.78
C SER A 103 -16.28 7.94 -4.63
N SER A 104 -16.71 9.15 -4.95
CA SER A 104 -17.27 10.12 -4.03
C SER A 104 -18.26 9.43 -3.08
N ILE A 105 -17.97 9.56 -1.79
CA ILE A 105 -18.88 9.18 -0.71
C ILE A 105 -20.11 10.09 -0.84
N GLY A 106 -21.20 9.58 -1.41
CA GLY A 106 -22.41 10.36 -1.60
C GLY A 106 -23.57 9.58 -2.20
N ARG A 107 -24.39 9.01 -1.30
CA ARG A 107 -25.87 8.87 -1.33
C ARG A 107 -26.30 7.48 -0.82
N ALA A 108 -26.57 7.43 0.48
CA ALA A 108 -27.46 6.43 1.06
C ALA A 108 -28.88 7.01 1.01
N GLU A 109 -29.66 6.65 -0.01
CA GLU A 109 -31.13 6.66 0.02
C GLU A 109 -31.65 5.60 -0.95
N GLN A 110 -31.92 4.41 -0.41
CA GLN A 110 -33.12 3.58 -0.59
C GLN A 110 -32.87 2.16 -0.06
#